data_AF-A0A4U0P9M8-F1
#
_entry.id   AF-A0A4U0P9M8-F1
#
_cell.length_a   1.000
_cell.length_b   1.000
_cell.length_c   1.000
_cell.angle_alpha   90.00
_cell.angle_beta   90.00
_cell.angle_gamma   90.00
#
_symmetry.space_group_name_H-M   'P 1'
#
loop_
_entity.id
_entity.type
_entity.pdbx_description
1 polymer ?
#
loop_
_entity_poly.entity_id
_entity_poly.type
_entity_poly.pdbx_seq_one_letter_code
_entity_poly.pdbx_strand_id
1 'polypeptide(L)' 'MYNDCSSVKATVGLEADKNTVYICGSNNGKRYHLTKNCRGLSNCRAKTIKTTIEKAKKEGKTLCGWEE' A
#
# COMPACT_ATOMS: atom_id res chain seq x y z
N MET A 1 -28.23 15.29 -27.84
CA MET A 1 -28.89 14.00 -27.55
C MET A 1 -27.91 12.85 -27.68
N TYR A 2 -27.26 12.47 -26.59
CA TYR A 2 -26.90 11.09 -26.13
C TYR A 2 -26.37 11.36 -24.71
N ASN A 3 -27.18 11.38 -23.64
CA ASN A 3 -28.03 10.34 -23.08
C ASN A 3 -27.30 9.00 -22.88
N ASP A 4 -26.47 8.93 -21.82
CA ASP A 4 -26.49 7.74 -20.98
C ASP A 4 -26.08 8.01 -19.52
N CYS A 5 -26.82 7.33 -18.67
CA CYS A 5 -26.89 7.32 -17.22
C CYS A 5 -25.71 6.53 -16.62
N SER A 6 -25.28 6.88 -15.41
CA SER A 6 -24.47 6.02 -14.55
C SER A 6 -23.21 5.42 -15.18
N SER A 7 -22.10 6.12 -14.99
CA SER A 7 -20.90 5.51 -14.44
C SER A 7 -19.99 6.67 -14.09
N VAL A 8 -19.96 7.07 -12.83
CA VAL A 8 -18.87 7.88 -12.29
C VAL A 8 -17.56 7.18 -12.68
N LYS A 9 -16.98 7.58 -13.82
CA LYS A 9 -15.66 7.13 -14.27
C LYS A 9 -14.76 7.46 -13.11
N ALA A 10 -14.32 6.41 -12.43
CA ALA A 10 -13.60 6.50 -11.17
C ALA A 10 -12.60 7.65 -11.25
N THR A 11 -12.96 8.76 -10.61
CA THR A 11 -12.04 9.80 -10.20
C THR A 11 -11.22 9.18 -9.09
N VAL A 12 -10.43 8.14 -9.39
CA VAL A 12 -9.41 7.67 -8.47
C VAL A 12 -8.35 8.75 -8.51
N GLY A 13 -8.45 9.59 -7.49
CA GLY A 13 -7.68 10.80 -7.32
C GLY A 13 -6.22 10.56 -7.61
N LEU A 14 -5.68 11.48 -8.39
CA LEU A 14 -4.29 11.85 -8.36
C LEU A 14 -3.99 12.49 -6.99
N GLU A 15 -4.06 11.71 -5.91
CA GLU A 15 -3.58 12.13 -4.59
C GLU A 15 -2.20 11.51 -4.40
N ALA A 16 -1.24 12.29 -4.87
CA ALA A 16 0.18 12.05 -4.84
C ALA A 16 0.71 11.76 -3.42
N ASP A 17 1.19 10.54 -3.25
CA ASP A 17 2.46 10.19 -2.60
C ASP A 17 2.61 10.34 -1.08
N LYS A 18 1.69 10.99 -0.36
CA LYS A 18 1.86 11.23 1.09
C LYS A 18 1.76 9.97 1.96
N ASN A 19 1.15 8.89 1.45
CA ASN A 19 0.92 7.65 2.18
C ASN A 19 1.58 6.43 1.51
N THR A 20 2.73 6.62 0.86
CA THR A 20 3.50 5.51 0.28
C THR A 20 4.13 4.67 1.38
N VAL A 21 3.86 3.37 1.35
CA VAL A 21 4.39 2.37 2.27
C VAL A 21 5.06 1.24 1.52
N TYR A 22 5.92 0.53 2.23
CA TYR A 22 6.74 -0.56 1.77
C TYR A 22 6.17 -1.86 2.31
N ILE A 23 5.89 -2.81 1.42
CA ILE A 23 5.47 -4.16 1.77
C ILE A 23 6.52 -5.15 1.29
N CYS A 24 6.72 -6.23 2.05
CA CYS A 24 7.53 -7.35 1.61
C CYS A 24 6.73 -8.18 0.60
N GLY A 25 7.28 -8.40 -0.61
CA GLY A 25 6.65 -9.21 -1.66
C GLY A 25 6.63 -10.72 -1.38
N SER A 26 7.15 -11.18 -0.24
CA SER A 26 6.97 -12.56 0.21
C SER A 26 5.55 -12.78 0.75
N ASN A 27 5.04 -13.99 0.59
CA ASN A 27 3.73 -14.39 1.12
C ASN A 27 3.64 -14.29 2.68
N ASN A 28 4.78 -14.24 3.36
CA ASN A 28 4.85 -14.02 4.81
C ASN A 28 4.58 -12.56 5.23
N GLY A 29 4.60 -11.60 4.29
CA GLY A 29 4.45 -10.17 4.54
C GLY A 29 3.00 -9.75 4.80
N LYS A 30 2.52 -9.95 6.03
CA LYS A 30 1.20 -9.45 6.49
C LYS A 30 1.23 -7.98 6.95
N ARG A 31 2.41 -7.36 6.99
CA ARG A 31 2.61 -6.01 7.50
C ARG A 31 3.13 -5.06 6.43
N TYR A 32 2.75 -3.80 6.53
CA TYR A 32 3.32 -2.70 5.76
C TYR A 32 4.20 -1.82 6.66
N HIS A 33 5.21 -1.20 6.05
CA HIS A 33 6.24 -0.41 6.71
C HIS A 33 6.23 1.00 6.10
N LEU A 34 6.34 2.05 6.91
CA LEU A 34 6.41 3.43 6.38
C LEU A 34 7.84 3.72 5.89
N THR A 35 8.84 3.12 6.53
CA THR A 35 10.24 3.16 6.10
C THR A 35 10.74 1.86 5.47
N LYS A 36 11.65 2.00 4.50
CA LYS A 36 12.42 0.87 3.94
C LYS A 36 13.46 0.30 4.90
N ASN A 37 13.82 1.04 5.95
CA ASN A 37 14.82 0.64 6.94
C ASN A 37 14.21 0.01 8.20
N CYS A 38 12.92 -0.35 8.16
CA CYS A 38 12.26 -0.99 9.29
C CYS A 38 12.99 -2.29 9.68
N ARG A 39 13.20 -2.49 10.98
CA ARG A 39 13.76 -3.74 11.55
C ARG A 39 13.04 -4.99 11.06
N GLY A 40 11.72 -4.90 10.90
CA GLY A 40 10.89 -6.00 10.39
C GLY A 40 11.06 -6.25 8.88
N LEU A 41 11.49 -5.25 8.11
CA LEU A 41 11.73 -5.37 6.68
C LEU A 41 13.17 -5.80 6.37
N SER A 42 14.13 -5.58 7.27
CA SER A 42 15.54 -5.96 7.08
C SER A 42 15.76 -7.45 6.79
N ASN A 43 14.87 -8.33 7.29
CA ASN A 43 14.93 -9.78 7.06
C ASN A 43 14.16 -10.23 5.80
N CYS A 44 13.48 -9.32 5.10
CA CYS A 44 12.75 -9.66 3.87
C CYS A 44 13.75 -9.95 2.74
N ARG A 45 13.82 -11.23 2.33
CA ARG A 45 14.64 -11.67 1.19
C ARG A 45 14.00 -11.40 -0.18
N ALA A 46 12.71 -11.06 -0.20
CA ALA A 46 11.97 -10.76 -1.43
C ALA A 46 12.05 -9.28 -1.80
N LYS A 47 11.58 -8.96 -3.02
CA LYS A 47 11.46 -7.58 -3.48
C LYS A 47 10.53 -6.76 -2.56
N THR A 48 10.98 -5.56 -2.22
CA THR A 48 10.15 -4.57 -1.54
C THR A 48 9.23 -3.91 -2.56
N ILE A 49 7.92 -3.97 -2.32
CA ILE A 49 6.92 -3.36 -3.20
C ILE A 49 6.41 -2.10 -2.51
N LYS A 50 6.33 -1.00 -3.27
CA LYS A 50 5.72 0.25 -2.80
C LYS A 50 4.23 0.22 -3.11
N THR A 51 3.42 0.52 -2.11
CA THR A 51 1.96 0.61 -2.22
C THR A 51 1.45 1.75 -1.33
N THR A 52 0.16 2.04 -1.33
CA THR A 52 -0.42 3.06 -0.44
C THR A 52 -0.94 2.43 0.85
N ILE A 53 -1.00 3.20 1.94
CA ILE A 53 -1.59 2.75 3.23
C ILE A 53 -3.00 2.18 3.01
N GLU A 54 -3.80 2.86 2.20
CA GLU A 54 -5.19 2.45 1.92
C GLU A 54 -5.25 1.11 1.20
N LYS A 55 -4.41 0.92 0.19
CA LYS A 55 -4.34 -0.33 -0.56
C LYS A 55 -3.82 -1.47 0.32
N ALA A 56 -2.79 -1.22 1.13
CA ALA A 56 -2.29 -2.18 2.10
C ALA A 56 -3.36 -2.59 3.12
N LYS A 57 -4.11 -1.62 3.68
CA LYS A 57 -5.23 -1.89 4.60
C LYS A 57 -6.34 -2.68 3.92
N LYS A 58 -6.68 -2.34 2.67
CA LYS A 58 -7.68 -3.04 1.85
C LYS A 58 -7.27 -4.49 1.55
N GLU A 59 -5.98 -4.74 1.39
CA GLU A 59 -5.39 -6.08 1.27
C GLU A 59 -5.28 -6.83 2.62
N GLY A 60 -5.77 -6.25 3.72
CA GLY A 60 -5.71 -6.85 5.06
C GLY A 60 -4.32 -6.81 5.70
N LYS A 61 -3.40 -5.96 5.19
CA LYS A 61 -2.09 -5.75 5.80
C LYS A 61 -2.18 -4.76 6.95
N THR A 62 -1.37 -4.98 7.97
CA THR A 62 -1.35 -4.16 9.20
C THR A 62 -0.05 -3.36 9.33
N LEU A 63 -0.05 -2.28 10.12
CA LEU A 63 1.14 -1.47 10.34
C LEU A 63 2.21 -2.28 11.11
N CYS A 64 3.48 -2.09 10.76
CA CYS A 64 4.58 -2.64 11.55
C CYS A 64 4.70 -1.90 12.88
N GLY A 65 4.73 -2.63 14.00
CA GLY A 65 4.82 -2.04 15.35
C GLY A 65 6.22 -1.62 15.78
N TRP A 66 7.21 -1.70 14.88
CA TRP A 66 8.62 -1.35 15.12
C TRP A 66 9.03 -0.08 14.37
N GLU A 67 8.04 0.68 13.89
CA GLU A 67 8.25 2.03 13.35
C GLU A 67 8.33 2.98 14.55
N GLU A 68 9.52 3.08 15.15
CA GLU A 68 9.91 4.15 16.08
C GLU A 68 10.55 5.33 15.31
#